data_AF-X1RKG0-F1
#
_entry.id   AF-X1RKG0-F1
#
_cell.length_a   1.000
_cell.length_b   1.000
_cell.length_c   1.000
_cell.angle_alpha   90.00
_cell.angle_beta   90.00
_cell.angle_gamma   90.00
#
_symmetry.space_group_name_H-M   'P 1'
#
loop_
_entity.id
_entity.type
_entity.pdbx_description
1 polymer ?
#
loop_
_entity_poly.entity_id
_entity_poly.type
_entity_poly.pdbx_seq_one_letter_code
_entity_poly.pdbx_strand_id
1 'polypeptide(L)'
;NTRNAIIIGMLPDVDVAKYFFMGNTSVTGAYLSLLSEDKYRQSSKIAEHITYIELSVNMKFMDRYVAGLFLPYTDMKDFPTVEECLYSLDIKLKK
;
A
#
# COMPACT_ATOMS: atom_id res chain seq x y z
N ASN A 1 1.71 11.87 -3.22
CA ASN A 1 0.72 12.43 -2.28
C ASN A 1 0.07 11.26 -1.55
N THR A 2 0.43 11.03 -0.29
CA THR A 2 -0.02 9.86 0.50
C THR A 2 -1.49 9.96 0.89
N ARG A 3 -1.94 11.13 1.33
CA ARG A 3 -3.33 11.34 1.77
C ARG A 3 -4.32 11.09 0.63
N ASN A 4 -4.02 11.57 -0.58
CA ASN A 4 -4.87 11.31 -1.74
C ASN A 4 -4.92 9.82 -2.10
N ALA A 5 -3.81 9.10 -1.96
CA ALA A 5 -3.77 7.65 -2.21
C ALA A 5 -4.64 6.87 -1.21
N ILE A 6 -4.69 7.29 0.05
CA ILE A 6 -5.61 6.73 1.06
C ILE A 6 -7.07 7.05 0.69
N ILE A 7 -7.37 8.30 0.30
CA ILE A 7 -8.73 8.73 -0.07
C ILE A 7 -9.30 7.91 -1.24
N ILE A 8 -8.46 7.49 -2.20
CA ILE A 8 -8.90 6.66 -3.33
C ILE A 8 -8.80 5.15 -3.05
N GLY A 9 -8.51 4.71 -1.82
CA GLY A 9 -8.43 3.29 -1.50
C GLY A 9 -7.15 2.56 -1.92
N MET A 10 -6.14 3.27 -2.42
CA MET A 10 -4.90 2.67 -2.92
C MET A 10 -3.96 2.24 -1.79
N LEU A 11 -3.96 3.00 -0.68
CA LEU A 11 -3.17 2.70 0.52
C LEU A 11 -4.12 2.53 1.72
N PRO A 12 -3.77 1.68 2.70
CA PRO A 12 -4.60 1.51 3.89
C PRO A 12 -4.68 2.81 4.70
N ASP A 13 -5.79 3.01 5.40
CA ASP A 13 -5.99 4.18 6.25
C ASP A 13 -5.26 4.00 7.60
N VAL A 14 -3.96 4.27 7.59
CA VAL A 14 -3.11 4.32 8.78
C VAL A 14 -2.33 5.63 8.82
N ASP A 15 -1.71 5.92 9.96
CA ASP A 15 -0.91 7.12 10.16
C ASP A 15 0.08 7.37 8.99
N VAL A 16 -0.06 8.55 8.39
CA VAL A 16 0.73 9.00 7.23
C VAL A 16 2.24 9.02 7.52
N ALA A 17 2.63 9.17 8.79
CA ALA A 17 4.03 9.15 9.21
C ALA A 17 4.70 7.78 9.01
N LYS A 18 3.93 6.70 8.80
CA LYS A 18 4.45 5.36 8.53
C LYS A 18 4.86 5.14 7.07
N TYR A 19 4.52 6.07 6.17
CA TYR A 19 4.81 5.94 4.75
C TYR A 19 6.09 6.66 4.36
N PHE A 20 6.98 5.93 3.70
CA PHE A 20 8.24 6.45 3.17
C PHE A 20 8.32 6.21 1.68
N PHE A 21 8.53 7.28 0.91
CA PHE A 21 8.72 7.16 -0.54
C PHE A 21 10.20 6.87 -0.84
N MET A 22 10.47 5.67 -1.36
CA MET A 22 11.84 5.19 -1.62
C MET A 22 12.26 5.34 -3.10
N GLY A 23 11.41 5.88 -3.97
CA GLY A 23 11.69 5.98 -5.40
C GLY A 23 11.86 4.61 -6.08
N ASN A 24 12.76 4.51 -7.05
CA ASN A 24 13.05 3.25 -7.75
C ASN A 24 14.11 2.43 -6.98
N THR A 25 13.62 1.60 -6.07
CA THR A 25 14.48 0.71 -5.26
C THR A 25 15.09 -0.42 -6.08
N SER A 26 14.50 -0.82 -7.21
CA SER A 26 15.05 -1.86 -8.09
C SER A 26 16.38 -1.43 -8.70
N VAL A 27 16.43 -0.24 -9.30
CA VAL A 27 17.67 0.33 -9.86
C VAL A 27 18.70 0.60 -8.76
N THR A 28 18.24 1.15 -7.62
CA THR A 28 19.12 1.42 -6.48
C THR A 28 19.75 0.13 -5.94
N GLY A 29 18.96 -0.95 -5.81
CA GLY A 29 19.45 -2.25 -5.36
C GLY A 29 20.41 -2.91 -6.36
N ALA A 30 20.14 -2.78 -7.66
CA ALA A 30 21.03 -3.25 -8.72
C ALA A 30 22.38 -2.51 -8.66
N TYR A 31 22.36 -1.19 -8.51
CA TYR A 31 23.56 -0.37 -8.35
C TYR A 31 24.37 -0.75 -7.10
N LEU A 32 23.72 -0.94 -5.95
CA LEU A 32 24.38 -1.37 -4.72
C LEU A 32 25.02 -2.76 -4.85
N SER A 33 24.32 -3.67 -5.52
CA SER A 33 24.80 -5.03 -5.79
C SER A 33 25.99 -5.03 -6.75
N LEU A 34 26.00 -4.13 -7.74
CA LEU A 34 27.10 -3.99 -8.69
C LEU A 34 28.38 -3.48 -8.00
N LEU A 35 28.25 -2.56 -7.04
CA LEU A 35 29.39 -1.92 -6.38
C LEU A 35 29.90 -2.66 -5.14
N SER A 36 29.15 -3.61 -4.59
CA SER A 36 29.50 -4.30 -3.36
C SER A 36 29.11 -5.77 -3.41
N GLU A 37 30.12 -6.64 -3.34
CA GLU A 37 29.92 -8.08 -3.25
C GLU A 37 29.14 -8.48 -2.00
N ASP A 38 29.38 -7.82 -0.86
CA ASP A 38 28.63 -8.07 0.38
C ASP A 38 27.14 -7.75 0.22
N LYS A 39 26.80 -6.64 -0.47
CA LYS A 39 25.41 -6.27 -0.75
C LYS A 39 24.75 -7.24 -1.72
N TYR A 40 25.48 -7.70 -2.73
CA TYR A 40 25.01 -8.75 -3.62
C TYR A 40 24.71 -10.05 -2.85
N ARG A 41 25.65 -10.54 -2.04
CA ARG A 41 25.47 -11.73 -1.20
C ARG A 41 24.31 -11.56 -0.21
N GLN A 42 24.13 -10.37 0.35
CA GLN A 42 22.99 -10.05 1.21
C GLN A 42 21.66 -10.17 0.46
N SER A 43 21.58 -9.64 -0.77
CA SER A 43 20.39 -9.75 -1.63
C SER A 43 20.04 -11.21 -1.92
N SER A 44 21.03 -12.05 -2.23
CA SER A 44 20.82 -13.49 -2.46
C SER A 44 20.25 -14.19 -1.23
N LYS A 45 20.81 -13.93 -0.04
CA LYS A 45 20.30 -14.47 1.22
C LYS A 45 18.87 -14.03 1.50
N ILE A 46 18.53 -12.75 1.24
CA ILE A 46 17.16 -12.26 1.39
C ILE A 46 16.23 -13.05 0.47
N ALA A 47 16.61 -13.25 -0.80
CA ALA A 47 15.81 -13.99 -1.77
C ALA A 47 15.52 -15.43 -1.32
N GLU A 48 16.48 -16.11 -0.69
CA GLU A 48 16.29 -17.46 -0.12
C GLU A 48 15.25 -17.51 1.00
N HIS A 49 14.98 -16.40 1.70
CA HIS A 49 14.01 -16.32 2.78
C HIS A 49 12.65 -15.78 2.35
N ILE A 50 12.47 -15.43 1.06
CA ILE A 50 11.17 -14.96 0.55
C ILE A 50 10.25 -16.16 0.35
N THR A 51 9.11 -16.16 1.06
CA THR A 51 8.03 -17.12 0.82
C THR A 51 7.04 -16.53 -0.16
N TYR A 52 6.84 -17.20 -1.30
CA TYR A 52 5.83 -16.81 -2.28
C TYR A 52 4.43 -17.25 -1.81
N ILE A 53 3.47 -16.32 -1.86
CA ILE A 53 2.06 -16.59 -1.57
C ILE A 53 1.27 -16.43 -2.86
N GLU A 54 0.67 -17.52 -3.35
CA GLU A 54 -0.14 -17.51 -4.57
C GLU A 54 -1.52 -16.90 -4.30
N LEU A 55 -1.80 -15.75 -4.90
CA LEU A 55 -3.04 -15.00 -4.69
C LEU A 55 -4.16 -15.43 -5.64
N SER A 56 -3.85 -15.96 -6.83
CA SER A 56 -4.85 -16.31 -7.84
C SER A 56 -5.80 -17.43 -7.39
N VAL A 57 -5.35 -18.31 -6.49
CA VAL A 57 -6.15 -19.41 -5.93
C VAL A 57 -6.82 -19.04 -4.61
N ASN A 58 -6.57 -17.83 -4.09
CA ASN A 58 -7.07 -17.42 -2.79
C ASN A 58 -8.43 -16.72 -2.94
N MET A 59 -9.52 -17.41 -2.59
CA MET A 59 -10.87 -16.84 -2.65
C MET A 59 -11.02 -15.56 -1.82
N LYS A 60 -10.35 -15.46 -0.65
CA LYS A 60 -10.39 -14.24 0.18
C LYS A 60 -9.73 -13.06 -0.52
N PHE A 61 -8.72 -13.29 -1.35
CA PHE A 61 -8.12 -12.22 -2.15
C PHE A 61 -9.12 -11.70 -3.18
N MET A 62 -9.85 -12.59 -3.87
CA MET A 62 -10.88 -12.19 -4.83
C MET A 62 -12.00 -11.37 -4.18
N ASP A 63 -12.47 -11.78 -3.00
CA ASP A 63 -13.46 -11.01 -2.23
C ASP A 63 -12.95 -9.60 -1.91
N ARG A 64 -11.69 -9.50 -1.44
CA ARG A 64 -11.05 -8.22 -1.11
C ARG A 64 -10.78 -7.36 -2.34
N TYR A 65 -10.45 -7.97 -3.47
CA TYR A 65 -10.22 -7.30 -4.75
C TYR A 65 -11.52 -6.67 -5.29
N VAL A 66 -12.62 -7.42 -5.31
CA VAL A 66 -13.92 -6.91 -5.74
C VAL A 66 -14.37 -5.76 -4.85
N ALA A 67 -14.18 -5.86 -3.54
CA ALA A 67 -14.47 -4.77 -2.62
C ALA A 67 -13.60 -3.51 -2.86
N GLY A 68 -12.39 -3.69 -3.38
CA GLY A 68 -11.45 -2.62 -3.75
C GLY A 68 -11.77 -1.92 -5.07
N LEU A 69 -12.76 -2.37 -5.83
CA LEU A 69 -13.21 -1.69 -7.05
C LEU A 69 -14.06 -0.44 -6.77
N PHE A 70 -14.45 -0.21 -5.52
CA PHE A 70 -15.16 0.98 -5.06
C PHE A 70 -14.20 1.93 -4.33
N LEU A 71 -14.50 3.23 -4.37
CA LEU A 71 -13.68 4.25 -3.71
C LEU A 71 -14.30 4.69 -2.38
N PRO A 72 -13.52 4.74 -1.28
CA PRO A 72 -12.18 4.15 -1.12
C PRO A 72 -12.21 2.61 -1.03
N TYR A 73 -13.35 2.05 -0.63
CA TYR A 73 -13.57 0.61 -0.49
C TYR A 73 -15.07 0.33 -0.33
N THR A 74 -15.50 -0.93 -0.43
CA THR A 74 -16.91 -1.28 -0.13
C THR A 74 -17.27 -1.09 1.34
N ASP A 75 -16.37 -1.41 2.28
CA ASP A 75 -16.59 -1.18 3.72
C ASP A 75 -15.82 0.06 4.18
N MET A 76 -16.55 1.12 4.54
CA MET A 76 -15.97 2.38 5.01
C MET A 76 -15.27 2.27 6.36
N LYS A 77 -15.55 1.23 7.15
CA LYS A 77 -14.88 1.01 8.45
C LYS A 77 -13.38 0.77 8.31
N ASP A 78 -12.94 0.31 7.13
CA ASP A 78 -11.53 0.14 6.81
C ASP A 78 -10.84 1.50 6.49
N PHE A 79 -11.60 2.59 6.33
CA PHE A 79 -11.14 3.95 5.99
C PHE A 79 -11.74 5.05 6.89
N PRO A 80 -11.52 5.00 8.22
CA PRO A 80 -12.15 5.90 9.19
C PRO A 80 -11.81 7.38 8.98
N THR A 81 -10.58 7.70 8.58
CA THR A 81 -10.15 9.09 8.34
C THR A 81 -10.85 9.68 7.11
N VAL A 82 -11.12 8.84 6.10
CA VAL A 82 -11.87 9.25 4.89
C VAL A 82 -13.35 9.45 5.22
N GLU A 83 -13.93 8.54 5.99
CA GLU A 83 -15.32 8.63 6.46
C GLU A 83 -15.55 9.93 7.26
N GLU A 84 -14.68 10.25 8.23
CA GLU A 84 -14.75 11.50 9.01
C GLU A 84 -14.65 12.75 8.11
N CYS A 85 -13.76 12.71 7.12
CA CYS A 85 -13.58 13.80 6.17
C CYS A 85 -14.89 14.07 5.39
N LEU A 86 -15.55 13.02 4.90
CA LEU A 86 -16.81 13.13 4.16
C LEU A 86 -17.95 13.67 5.02
N TYR A 87 -18.09 13.20 6.27
CA TYR A 87 -19.08 13.75 7.20
C TYR A 87 -18.86 15.25 7.47
N SER A 88 -17.59 15.66 7.64
CA SER A 88 -17.26 17.07 7.87
C SER A 88 -17.61 17.98 6.67
N LEU A 89 -17.50 17.44 5.45
CA LEU A 89 -17.86 18.13 4.21
C LEU A 89 -19.38 18.28 4.06
N ASP A 90 -20.14 17.22 4.34
CA ASP A 90 -21.61 17.25 4.27
C ASP A 90 -22.20 18.28 5.24
N ILE A 91 -21.65 18.39 6.46
CA ILE A 91 -22.05 19.42 7.43
C ILE A 91 -21.77 20.83 6.90
N LYS A 92 -20.64 21.05 6.20
CA LYS A 92 -20.30 22.36 5.64
C LYS A 92 -21.17 22.75 4.46
N LEU A 93 -21.62 21.78 3.64
CA LEU A 93 -22.47 22.03 2.48
C LEU A 93 -23.94 22.28 2.83
N LYS A 94 -24.39 21.79 3.99
CA LYS A 94 -25.76 21.99 4.50
C LYS A 94 -25.94 23.27 5.32
N LYS A 95 -24.87 24.04 5.55
CA LYS A 95 -24.89 25.39 6.12
C LYS A 95 -24.76 26.43 5.01
#